data_AF-R7P864-F1
#
_entry.id   AF-R7P864-F1
#
_cell.length_a   1.000
_cell.length_b   1.000
_cell.length_c   1.000
_cell.angle_alpha   90.00
_cell.angle_beta   90.00
_cell.angle_gamma   90.00
#
_symmetry.space_group_name_H-M   'P 1'
#
loop_
_entity.id
_entity.type
_entity.pdbx_description
1 polymer ?
#
loop_
_entity_poly.entity_id
_entity_poly.type
_entity_poly.pdbx_seq_one_letter_code
_entity_poly.pdbx_strand_id
1 'polypeptide(L)'
;MYDISPEEEETLEKNTLQKIAHKEGKAEGIEEGIEEGIEKGIEKTNENIVINSLKEKIPIKTIEKITGLSVEQIKEIELKNNIKGSF
;
A
#
# COMPACT_ATOMS: atom_id res chain seq x y z
N MET A 1 44.60 28.08 10.60
CA MET A 1 43.12 28.08 10.58
C MET A 1 42.76 28.28 9.13
N TYR A 2 42.10 27.31 8.49
CA TYR A 2 41.73 27.47 7.08
C TYR A 2 40.52 28.41 7.04
N ASP A 3 40.74 29.63 6.52
CA ASP A 3 39.67 30.57 6.22
C ASP A 3 39.06 30.14 4.88
N ILE A 4 38.02 29.34 4.97
CA ILE A 4 37.16 28.99 3.83
C ILE A 4 36.49 30.29 3.40
N SER A 5 36.45 30.59 2.10
CA SER A 5 35.76 31.81 1.67
C SER A 5 34.24 31.67 1.91
N PRO A 6 33.51 32.77 2.18
CA PRO A 6 32.06 32.72 2.36
C PRO A 6 31.32 32.04 1.18
N GLU A 7 31.86 32.15 -0.04
CA GLU A 7 31.31 31.56 -1.26
C GLU A 7 31.54 30.04 -1.34
N GLU A 8 32.66 29.56 -0.79
CA GLU A 8 32.95 28.13 -0.65
C GLU A 8 32.11 27.48 0.46
N GLU A 9 31.85 28.20 1.55
CA GLU A 9 30.95 27.78 2.63
C GLU A 9 29.50 27.64 2.12
N GLU A 10 28.98 28.65 1.42
CA GLU A 10 27.63 28.61 0.81
C GLU A 10 27.49 27.45 -0.19
N THR A 11 28.53 27.21 -1.00
CA THR A 11 28.53 26.09 -1.96
C THR A 11 28.51 24.73 -1.25
N LEU A 12 29.27 24.59 -0.16
CA LEU A 12 29.30 23.37 0.64
C LEU A 12 27.94 23.11 1.32
N GLU A 13 27.33 24.15 1.87
CA GLU A 13 25.99 24.08 2.47
C GLU A 13 24.95 23.66 1.44
N LYS A 14 24.91 24.32 0.29
CA LYS A 14 23.99 23.99 -0.81
C LYS A 14 24.13 22.54 -1.28
N ASN A 15 25.36 22.07 -1.47
CA ASN A 15 25.63 20.69 -1.86
C ASN A 15 25.20 19.68 -0.78
N THR A 16 25.37 20.04 0.49
CA THR A 16 24.96 19.20 1.62
C THR A 16 23.44 19.12 1.70
N LEU A 17 22.74 20.25 1.61
CA LEU A 17 21.28 20.30 1.58
C LEU A 17 20.71 19.51 0.40
N GLN A 18 21.30 19.63 -0.79
CA GLN A 18 20.85 18.87 -1.96
C GLN A 18 21.02 17.35 -1.78
N LYS A 19 22.12 16.91 -1.16
CA LYS A 19 22.34 15.49 -0.84
C LYS A 19 21.33 14.98 0.18
N ILE A 20 21.03 15.77 1.20
CA ILE A 20 20.02 15.44 2.22
C ILE A 20 18.65 15.32 1.55
N ALA A 21 18.21 16.34 0.82
CA ALA A 21 16.92 16.34 0.13
C ALA A 21 16.77 15.16 -0.85
N HIS A 22 17.83 14.82 -1.61
CA HIS A 22 17.80 13.65 -2.49
C HIS A 22 17.71 12.33 -1.71
N LYS A 23 18.39 12.24 -0.56
CA LYS A 23 18.33 11.04 0.29
C LYS A 23 16.95 10.88 0.92
N GLU A 24 16.37 11.98 1.42
CA GLU A 24 15.03 12.02 2.01
C GLU A 24 13.97 11.67 0.97
N GLY A 25 13.96 12.34 -0.19
CA GLY A 25 12.99 12.03 -1.25
C GLY A 25 13.11 10.59 -1.78
N LYS A 26 14.32 10.02 -1.80
CA LYS A 26 14.49 8.59 -2.12
C LYS A 26 13.95 7.68 -1.03
N ALA A 27 14.14 8.03 0.24
CA ALA A 27 13.63 7.25 1.37
C ALA A 27 12.10 7.28 1.41
N GLU A 28 11.50 8.48 1.30
CA GLU A 28 10.05 8.69 1.24
C GLU A 28 9.43 7.90 0.07
N GLY A 29 9.97 8.02 -1.14
CA GLY A 29 9.44 7.28 -2.30
C GLY A 29 9.56 5.76 -2.18
N ILE A 30 10.54 5.24 -1.42
CA ILE A 30 10.64 3.80 -1.13
C ILE A 30 9.60 3.40 -0.09
N GLU A 31 9.41 4.20 0.95
CA GLU A 31 8.43 3.96 2.01
C GLU A 31 7.01 3.94 1.44
N GLU A 32 6.61 4.99 0.70
CA GLU A 32 5.32 5.08 0.02
C GLU A 32 5.11 3.90 -0.94
N GLY A 33 6.13 3.56 -1.74
CA GLY A 33 6.04 2.45 -2.68
C GLY A 33 5.87 1.08 -2.01
N ILE A 34 6.48 0.88 -0.84
CA ILE A 34 6.32 -0.35 -0.05
C ILE A 34 4.92 -0.39 0.57
N GLU A 35 4.47 0.70 1.18
CA GLU A 35 3.16 0.80 1.82
C GLU A 35 2.03 0.54 0.80
N GLU A 36 2.04 1.26 -0.33
CA GLU A 36 1.06 1.05 -1.39
C GLU A 36 1.10 -0.39 -1.95
N GLY A 37 2.30 -0.95 -2.10
CA GLY A 37 2.49 -2.31 -2.61
C GLY A 37 1.90 -3.37 -1.67
N ILE A 38 2.09 -3.20 -0.36
CA ILE A 38 1.53 -4.08 0.67
C ILE A 38 0.02 -3.94 0.72
N GLU A 39 -0.52 -2.72 0.74
CA GLU A 39 -1.96 -2.47 0.81
C GLU A 39 -2.69 -3.08 -0.40
N LYS A 40 -2.22 -2.79 -1.63
CA LYS A 40 -2.78 -3.37 -2.86
C LYS A 40 -2.68 -4.90 -2.88
N GLY A 41 -1.60 -5.46 -2.34
CA GLY A 41 -1.39 -6.90 -2.22
C GLY A 41 -2.40 -7.57 -1.27
N ILE A 42 -2.64 -6.96 -0.11
CA ILE A 42 -3.61 -7.43 0.89
C ILE A 42 -5.03 -7.33 0.33
N GLU A 43 -5.41 -6.19 -0.25
CA GLU A 43 -6.73 -5.98 -0.83
C GLU A 43 -7.03 -7.04 -1.90
N LYS A 44 -6.11 -7.23 -2.86
CA LYS A 44 -6.25 -8.22 -3.92
C LYS A 44 -6.33 -9.65 -3.39
N THR A 45 -5.57 -9.97 -2.35
CA THR A 45 -5.61 -11.30 -1.72
C THR A 45 -6.96 -11.54 -1.07
N ASN A 46 -7.47 -10.58 -0.30
CA ASN A 46 -8.78 -10.66 0.32
C ASN A 46 -9.91 -10.78 -0.72
N GLU A 47 -9.88 -9.98 -1.78
CA GLU A 47 -10.85 -10.06 -2.89
C GLU A 47 -10.86 -11.46 -3.51
N ASN A 48 -9.68 -12.03 -3.81
CA ASN A 48 -9.56 -13.38 -4.35
C ASN A 48 -10.09 -14.46 -3.39
N ILE A 49 -9.80 -14.36 -2.09
CA ILE A 49 -10.30 -15.31 -1.09
C ILE A 49 -11.82 -15.26 -1.05
N VAL A 50 -12.42 -14.06 -1.02
CA VAL A 50 -13.88 -13.89 -1.04
C VAL A 50 -14.48 -14.49 -2.30
N ILE A 51 -13.98 -14.12 -3.48
CA ILE A 51 -14.46 -14.63 -4.78
C ILE A 51 -14.44 -16.15 -4.82
N ASN A 52 -13.30 -16.76 -4.46
CA ASN A 52 -13.15 -18.21 -4.49
C ASN A 52 -14.08 -18.89 -3.47
N SER A 53 -14.19 -18.32 -2.27
CA SER A 53 -15.08 -18.85 -1.24
C SER A 53 -16.56 -18.79 -1.63
N LEU A 54 -16.99 -17.69 -2.27
CA LEU A 54 -18.36 -17.54 -2.77
C LEU A 54 -18.65 -18.54 -3.90
N LYS A 55 -17.69 -18.79 -4.80
CA LYS A 55 -17.81 -19.82 -5.86
C LYS A 55 -17.93 -21.23 -5.29
N GLU A 56 -17.21 -21.52 -4.21
CA GLU A 56 -17.29 -22.78 -3.46
C GLU A 56 -18.51 -22.86 -2.52
N LYS A 57 -19.41 -21.86 -2.58
CA LYS A 57 -20.63 -21.77 -1.75
C LYS A 57 -20.34 -21.82 -0.24
N ILE A 58 -19.17 -21.31 0.17
CA ILE A 58 -18.83 -21.17 1.58
C ILE A 58 -19.77 -20.12 2.20
N PRO A 59 -20.35 -20.37 3.39
CA PRO A 59 -21.24 -19.41 4.03
C PRO A 59 -20.55 -18.07 4.30
N ILE A 60 -21.25 -16.95 4.06
CA ILE A 60 -20.71 -15.59 4.27
C ILE A 60 -20.13 -15.41 5.69
N LYS A 61 -20.79 -15.95 6.73
CA LYS A 61 -20.29 -15.90 8.12
C LYS A 61 -18.93 -16.58 8.31
N THR A 62 -18.61 -17.58 7.50
CA THR A 62 -17.31 -18.24 7.51
C THR A 62 -16.28 -17.39 6.76
N ILE A 63 -16.67 -16.80 5.63
CA ILE A 63 -15.82 -15.89 4.86
C ILE A 63 -15.41 -14.68 5.71
N GLU A 64 -16.37 -14.05 6.39
CA GLU A 64 -16.16 -12.95 7.34
C GLU A 64 -15.10 -13.30 8.40
N LYS A 65 -15.16 -14.50 8.97
CA LYS A 65 -14.18 -14.96 9.97
C LYS A 65 -12.79 -15.24 9.39
N ILE A 66 -12.71 -15.67 8.13
CA ILE A 66 -11.44 -15.98 7.46
C ILE A 66 -10.74 -14.70 7.03
N THR A 67 -11.48 -13.77 6.43
CA THR A 67 -10.91 -12.56 5.82
C THR A 67 -10.91 -11.35 6.76
N GLY A 68 -11.71 -11.39 7.82
CA GLY A 68 -11.95 -10.23 8.70
C GLY A 68 -12.80 -9.13 8.04
N LEU A 69 -13.33 -9.37 6.85
CA LEU A 69 -14.19 -8.42 6.13
C LEU A 69 -15.62 -8.50 6.64
N SER A 70 -16.29 -7.34 6.69
CA SER A 70 -17.71 -7.25 6.98
C SER A 70 -18.55 -7.93 5.89
N VAL A 71 -19.78 -8.30 6.26
CA VAL A 71 -20.78 -8.84 5.33
C VAL A 71 -21.03 -7.88 4.16
N GLU A 72 -21.04 -6.57 4.42
CA GLU A 72 -21.22 -5.52 3.43
C GLU A 72 -20.08 -5.54 2.39
N GLN A 73 -18.82 -5.58 2.84
CA GLN A 73 -17.65 -5.66 1.95
C GLN A 73 -17.67 -6.94 1.10
N ILE A 74 -18.07 -8.07 1.68
CA ILE A 74 -18.19 -9.34 0.97
C ILE A 74 -19.25 -9.26 -0.15
N LYS A 75 -20.40 -8.62 0.14
CA LYS A 75 -21.47 -8.41 -0.85
C LYS A 75 -21.06 -7.43 -1.96
N GLU A 76 -20.28 -6.41 -1.63
CA GLU A 76 -19.74 -5.49 -2.63
C GLU A 76 -18.82 -6.23 -3.62
N ILE A 77 -17.93 -7.09 -3.11
CA ILE A 77 -17.06 -7.94 -3.93
C ILE A 77 -17.88 -8.89 -4.80
N GLU A 78 -18.94 -9.50 -4.25
CA GLU A 78 -19.87 -10.35 -4.99
C GLU A 78 -20.51 -9.61 -6.17
N LEU A 79 -21.04 -8.40 -5.92
CA LEU A 79 -21.71 -7.56 -6.91
C LEU A 79 -20.74 -7.10 -8.00
N LYS A 80 -19.57 -6.58 -7.60
CA LYS A 80 -18.51 -6.12 -8.52
C LYS A 80 -18.06 -7.24 -9.47
N ASN A 81 -18.01 -8.47 -8.98
CA ASN A 81 -17.55 -9.63 -9.75
C ASN A 81 -18.71 -10.42 -10.42
N ASN A 82 -19.95 -9.91 -10.36
CA ASN A 82 -21.14 -10.55 -10.95
C ASN A 82 -21.32 -12.03 -10.58
N ILE A 83 -20.94 -12.41 -9.35
CA ILE A 83 -21.07 -13.79 -8.88
C ILE A 83 -22.55 -14.00 -8.55
N LYS A 84 -23.32 -14.59 -9.48
CA LYS A 84 -24.74 -14.89 -9.25
C LYS A 84 -24.89 -16.24 -8.54
N GLY A 85 -25.47 -16.24 -7.35
CA GLY A 85 -26.25 -17.38 -6.84
C GLY A 85 -25.50 -18.41 -6.01
N SER A 86 -25.04 -18.01 -4.82
CA SER A 86 -24.69 -18.94 -3.74
C SER A 86 -25.65 -18.80 -2.55
N PHE A 87 -26.96 -18.79 -2.82
CA PHE A 87 -28.03 -19.03 -1.85
C PHE A 87 -29.13 -19.86 -2.49
#